data_AF-A0A1S2WVB7-F1
#
_entry.id   AF-A0A1S2WVB7-F1
#
_cell.length_a   1.000
_cell.length_b   1.000
_cell.length_c   1.000
_cell.angle_alpha   90.00
_cell.angle_beta   90.00
_cell.angle_gamma   90.00
#
_symmetry.space_group_name_H-M   'P 1'
#
loop_
_entity.id
_entity.type
_entity.pdbx_description
1 polymer ?
#
loop_
_entity_poly.entity_id
_entity_poly.type
_entity_poly.pdbx_seq_one_letter_code
_entity_poly.pdbx_strand_id
1 'polypeptide(L)' 'MPDVKNGTNLYGYMDKDGNGYIYSDKGLLGEIPNKTLSKYFFEIWLSDKSSHIKLSKQLRGL' A
#
# COMPACT_ATOMS: atom_id res chain seq x y z
N MET A 1 -10.28 -13.34 -7.61
CA MET A 1 -9.14 -12.80 -6.84
C MET A 1 -8.08 -12.32 -7.83
N PRO A 2 -7.39 -11.19 -7.58
CA PRO A 2 -6.30 -10.75 -8.45
C PRO A 2 -5.23 -11.85 -8.54
N ASP A 3 -4.85 -12.20 -9.76
CA ASP A 3 -3.78 -13.18 -10.05
C ASP A 3 -2.43 -12.47 -9.92
N VAL A 4 -1.92 -12.38 -8.68
CA VAL A 4 -0.61 -11.79 -8.38
C VAL A 4 0.46 -12.85 -8.59
N LYS A 5 1.17 -12.75 -9.72
CA LYS A 5 2.27 -13.67 -10.07
C LYS A 5 3.60 -13.15 -9.55
N ASN A 6 4.57 -14.05 -9.37
CA ASN A 6 5.94 -13.66 -9.05
C ASN A 6 6.45 -12.64 -10.10
N GLY A 7 7.01 -11.52 -9.62
CA GLY A 7 7.45 -10.40 -10.47
C GLY A 7 6.37 -9.34 -10.77
N THR A 8 5.13 -9.51 -10.29
CA THR A 8 4.10 -8.46 -10.44
C THR A 8 4.38 -7.32 -9.47
N ASN A 9 4.46 -6.08 -9.98
CA ASN A 9 4.54 -4.90 -9.14
C ASN A 9 3.15 -4.50 -8.66
N LEU A 10 3.08 -4.13 -7.38
CA LEU A 10 1.89 -3.54 -6.78
C LEU A 10 2.22 -2.13 -6.32
N TYR A 11 1.37 -1.19 -6.70
CA TYR A 11 1.47 0.20 -6.31
C TYR A 11 0.29 0.53 -5.42
N GLY A 12 0.57 1.13 -4.28
CA GLY A 12 -0.48 1.57 -3.36
C GLY A 12 -0.28 3.03 -3.00
N TYR A 13 -1.35 3.81 -3.03
CA TYR A 13 -1.35 5.16 -2.50
C TYR A 13 -2.67 5.48 -1.80
N MET A 14 -2.63 6.49 -0.93
CA MET A 14 -3.81 7.08 -0.31
C MET A 14 -4.03 8.46 -0.90
N ASP A 15 -5.25 8.76 -1.32
CA ASP A 15 -5.60 10.09 -1.80
C ASP A 15 -5.75 11.11 -0.65
N LYS A 16 -6.05 12.36 -1.02
CA LYS A 16 -6.26 13.46 -0.08
C LYS A 16 -7.49 13.28 0.84
N ASP A 17 -8.47 12.50 0.41
CA ASP A 17 -9.73 12.27 1.14
C ASP A 17 -9.60 11.07 2.10
N GLY A 18 -8.53 10.29 1.95
CA GLY A 18 -8.18 9.15 2.78
C GLY A 18 -8.52 7.80 2.15
N ASN A 19 -8.99 7.77 0.91
CA ASN A 19 -9.28 6.52 0.20
C ASN A 19 -7.96 5.88 -0.25
N GLY A 20 -7.83 4.58 0.01
CA GLY A 20 -6.69 3.80 -0.45
C GLY A 20 -6.97 3.22 -1.84
N TYR A 21 -5.95 3.18 -2.69
CA TYR A 21 -6.03 2.58 -4.01
C TYR A 21 -4.87 1.62 -4.21
N ILE A 22 -5.14 0.47 -4.83
CA ILE A 22 -4.14 -0.55 -5.15
C ILE A 22 -4.17 -0.80 -6.66
N TYR A 23 -3.02 -0.66 -7.30
CA TYR A 23 -2.81 -0.86 -8.72
C TYR A 23 -1.79 -1.97 -8.98
N SER A 24 -1.89 -2.55 -10.17
CA SER A 24 -0.82 -3.30 -10.82
C SER A 24 -0.41 -2.59 -12.11
N ASP A 25 0.59 -3.15 -12.80
CA ASP A 25 0.95 -2.73 -14.16
C ASP A 25 -0.23 -2.80 -15.15
N LYS A 26 -1.29 -3.56 -14.83
CA LYS A 26 -2.50 -3.70 -15.64
C LYS A 26 -3.63 -2.74 -15.25
N GLY A 27 -3.40 -1.88 -14.25
CA GLY A 27 -4.39 -0.91 -13.76
C GLY A 27 -4.91 -1.21 -12.35
N LEU A 28 -6.03 -0.57 -12.00
CA LEU A 28 -6.63 -0.61 -10.66
C LEU A 28 -7.08 -2.03 -10.32
N LEU A 29 -6.65 -2.52 -9.17
CA LEU A 29 -7.05 -3.81 -8.61
C LEU A 29 -8.14 -3.68 -7.56
N GLY A 30 -8.18 -2.55 -6.84
CA GLY A 30 -9.18 -2.31 -5.82
C GLY A 30 -8.98 -1.02 -5.03
N GLU A 31 -10.01 -0.71 -4.24
CA GLU A 31 -10.12 0.52 -3.45
C GLU A 31 -10.44 0.18 -2.00
N ILE A 32 -9.98 1.05 -1.10
CA ILE A 32 -10.24 1.03 0.33
C ILE A 32 -10.88 2.38 0.70
N PRO A 33 -12.20 2.53 0.54
CA PRO A 33 -12.88 3.82 0.74
C PRO A 33 -12.98 4.25 2.21
N ASN A 34 -12.65 3.35 3.14
CA ASN A 34 -12.63 3.68 4.56
C ASN A 34 -11.27 4.26 4.94
N LYS A 35 -11.26 5.53 5.33
CA LYS A 35 -10.07 6.27 5.75
C LYS A 35 -9.24 5.58 6.83
N THR A 36 -9.90 5.06 7.86
CA THR A 36 -9.23 4.39 8.98
C THR A 36 -8.57 3.09 8.52
N LEU A 37 -9.29 2.29 7.73
CA LEU A 37 -8.76 1.05 7.18
C LEU A 37 -7.60 1.31 6.21
N SER A 38 -7.74 2.29 5.32
CA SER A 38 -6.69 2.69 4.38
C SER A 38 -5.42 3.09 5.14
N LYS A 39 -5.55 3.90 6.19
CA LYS A 39 -4.43 4.29 7.04
C LYS A 39 -3.73 3.09 7.65
N TYR A 40 -4.48 2.22 8.33
CA TYR A 40 -3.86 1.06 8.97
C TYR A 40 -3.26 0.06 7.98
N PHE A 41 -3.87 -0.09 6.80
CA PHE A 41 -3.33 -0.93 5.74
C PHE A 41 -1.92 -0.49 5.32
N PHE A 42 -1.73 0.81 5.05
CA PHE A 42 -0.40 1.33 4.69
C PHE A 42 0.56 1.40 5.87
N GLU A 43 0.07 1.61 7.10
CA GLU A 43 0.92 1.62 8.30
C GLU A 43 1.61 0.28 8.57
N ILE A 44 1.07 -0.86 8.13
CA ILE A 44 1.76 -2.17 8.23
C ILE A 44 3.18 -2.09 7.63
N TRP A 45 3.32 -1.36 6.53
CA TRP A 45 4.57 -1.22 5.78
C TRP A 45 5.34 0.05 6.16
N LEU A 46 4.63 1.15 6.39
CA LEU A 46 5.24 2.48 6.55
C LEU A 46 5.49 2.89 8.00
N SER A 47 4.87 2.22 8.98
CA SER A 47 5.04 2.56 10.38
C SER A 47 6.45 2.26 10.88
N ASP A 48 6.88 3.00 11.91
CA ASP A 48 8.08 2.69 12.70
C ASP A 48 7.96 1.38 13.49
N LYS A 49 6.75 0.84 13.62
CA LYS A 49 6.48 -0.45 14.24
C LYS A 49 6.43 -1.61 13.22
N SER A 50 6.78 -1.36 11.97
CA SER A 50 6.79 -2.41 10.95
C SER A 50 7.80 -3.51 11.30
N SER A 51 7.43 -4.77 11.10
CA SER A 51 8.34 -5.92 11.24
C SER A 51 9.51 -5.86 10.25
N HIS A 52 9.39 -5.05 9.19
CA HIS A 52 10.40 -4.85 8.16
C HIS A 52 10.93 -3.41 8.17
N ILE A 53 11.50 -2.98 9.30
CA ILE A 53 11.90 -1.58 9.53
C ILE A 53 12.84 -1.01 8.46
N LYS A 54 13.73 -1.82 7.89
CA LYS A 54 14.63 -1.39 6.80
C LYS A 54 13.85 -1.00 5.54
N LEU A 55 12.90 -1.84 5.14
CA LEU A 55 12.02 -1.57 4.00
C LEU A 55 11.12 -0.37 4.27
N SER A 56 10.55 -0.28 5.48
CA SER A 56 9.75 0.87 5.93
C SER A 56 10.48 2.20 5.76
N LYS A 57 11.77 2.27 6.15
CA LYS A 57 12.60 3.47 5.96
C LYS A 57 12.83 3.78 4.48
N GLN A 58 13.16 2.77 3.68
CA GLN A 58 13.35 2.93 2.23
C GLN A 58 12.09 3.47 1.53
N LEU A 59 10.91 2.92 1.86
CA LEU A 59 9.64 3.38 1.31
C LEU A 59 9.28 4.81 1.72
N ARG A 60 9.81 5.30 2.85
CA ARG A 60 9.64 6.67 3.34
C ARG A 60 10.75 7.64 2.90
N GLY A 61 11.80 7.15 2.24
CA GLY A 61 12.97 7.95 1.86
C GLY A 61 13.85 8.38 3.04
N LEU A 62 13.89 7.57 4.10
CA LEU A 62 14.67 7.79 5.33
C LEU A 62 15.93 6.91 5.40
#